data_AF-A0A2H5VG77-F1
#
_entry.id   AF-A0A2H5VG77-F1
#
_cell.length_a   1.000
_cell.length_b   1.000
_cell.length_c   1.000
_cell.angle_alpha   90.00
_cell.angle_beta   90.00
_cell.angle_gamma   90.00
#
_symmetry.space_group_name_H-M   'P 1'
#
loop_
_entity.id
_entity.type
_entity.pdbx_description
1 polymer ?
#
loop_
_entity_poly.entity_id
_entity_poly.type
_entity_poly.pdbx_seq_one_letter_code
_entity_poly.pdbx_strand_id
1 'polypeptide(L)'
;MEHIKVYYRLINMYSKDLHFILKDEDLESSIKGDKIGFLLALEGSYMLEDVEDLWIYYNLGVRSLQLTWNFDSRYAASCLSTKDYGLTGDGEELIREANKLGIIIDLAHSSKNTHLEVLSLSKLPVINSHSNPKKLFNVARNLDDEVYEEIKRKKGIVGNIFCFLGNKEDINTVADHILYVYNNFGPDIIALGTDYFGLIDTKAPKGLEDITKINELFQILLNRGMKESDIEKLAYKNALRVIKEHSVRWSSFLL
;
A
#
# COMPACT_ATOMS: atom_id res chain seq x y z
N MET A 1 17.03 9.38 5.01
CA MET A 1 17.80 8.37 5.78
C MET A 1 17.44 8.29 7.25
N GLU A 2 17.17 9.40 7.96
CA GLU A 2 16.83 9.35 9.41
C GLU A 2 15.67 8.40 9.76
N HIS A 3 14.60 8.36 8.96
CA HIS A 3 13.47 7.46 9.22
C HIS A 3 13.86 5.99 9.14
N ILE A 4 14.70 5.60 8.17
CA ILE A 4 15.21 4.22 8.06
C ILE A 4 16.02 3.87 9.31
N LYS A 5 16.88 4.76 9.80
CA LYS A 5 17.67 4.54 11.02
C LYS A 5 16.78 4.23 12.24
N VAL A 6 15.60 4.85 12.35
CA VAL A 6 14.64 4.58 13.44
C VAL A 6 14.21 3.11 13.41
N TYR A 7 13.84 2.57 12.25
CA TYR A 7 13.42 1.17 12.15
C TYR A 7 14.55 0.18 12.45
N TYR A 8 15.78 0.46 12.01
CA TYR A 8 16.94 -0.34 12.38
C TYR A 8 17.18 -0.35 13.89
N ARG A 9 17.05 0.82 14.55
CA ARG A 9 17.16 0.92 16.02
C ARG A 9 16.03 0.17 16.73
N LEU A 10 14.80 0.28 16.25
CA LEU A 10 13.63 -0.42 16.81
C LEU A 10 13.84 -1.94 16.77
N ILE A 11 14.22 -2.49 15.61
CA ILE A 11 14.46 -3.93 15.48
C ILE A 11 15.64 -4.38 16.34
N ASN A 12 16.70 -3.58 16.45
CA ASN A 12 17.80 -3.91 17.35
C ASN A 12 17.39 -3.92 18.83
N MET A 13 16.52 -2.98 19.25
CA MET A 13 16.01 -2.91 20.62
C MET A 13 15.01 -4.03 20.96
N TYR A 14 14.19 -4.43 19.99
CA TYR A 14 13.11 -5.41 20.15
C TYR A 14 13.31 -6.65 19.26
N SER A 15 14.55 -7.15 19.14
CA SER A 15 14.89 -8.22 18.18
C SER A 15 14.20 -9.57 18.42
N LYS A 16 13.61 -9.74 19.61
CA LYS A 16 12.78 -10.90 19.95
C LYS A 16 11.39 -10.82 19.33
N ASP A 17 10.85 -9.61 19.19
CA ASP A 17 9.45 -9.37 18.82
C ASP A 17 9.32 -8.83 17.39
N LEU A 18 10.34 -8.11 16.91
CA LEU A 18 10.36 -7.44 15.61
C LEU A 18 11.45 -7.99 14.71
N HIS A 19 11.21 -7.96 13.40
CA HIS A 19 12.22 -8.27 12.38
C HIS A 19 11.92 -7.56 11.06
N PHE A 20 12.92 -7.45 10.18
CA PHE A 20 12.70 -6.93 8.84
C PHE A 20 12.22 -8.03 7.90
N ILE A 21 11.35 -7.67 6.95
CA ILE A 21 11.00 -8.51 5.81
C ILE A 21 11.87 -8.08 4.62
N LEU A 22 12.97 -8.79 4.38
CA LEU A 22 13.95 -8.47 3.34
C LEU A 22 13.97 -9.50 2.20
N LYS A 23 13.57 -10.74 2.48
CA LYS A 23 13.52 -11.87 1.54
C LYS A 23 12.27 -12.72 1.79
N ASP A 24 11.99 -13.65 0.89
CA ASP A 24 10.79 -14.48 0.96
C ASP A 24 10.71 -15.29 2.26
N GLU A 25 11.84 -15.79 2.74
CA GLU A 25 11.92 -16.63 3.95
C GLU A 25 11.51 -15.87 5.22
N ASP A 26 11.69 -14.54 5.25
CA ASP A 26 11.34 -13.73 6.42
C ASP A 26 9.81 -13.70 6.62
N LEU A 27 9.01 -13.93 5.57
CA LEU A 27 7.56 -13.93 5.67
C LEU A 27 7.04 -15.03 6.59
N GLU A 28 7.76 -16.14 6.73
CA GLU A 28 7.29 -17.31 7.48
C GLU A 28 7.05 -16.98 8.96
N SER A 29 7.98 -16.28 9.62
CA SER A 29 7.85 -15.89 11.03
C SER A 29 6.69 -14.94 11.26
N SER A 30 6.40 -14.06 10.30
CA SER A 30 5.26 -13.15 10.41
C SER A 30 3.92 -13.83 10.15
N ILE A 31 3.86 -14.79 9.23
CA ILE A 31 2.64 -15.57 8.98
C ILE A 31 2.30 -16.46 10.17
N LYS A 32 3.30 -17.07 10.81
CA LYS A 32 3.10 -17.88 12.03
C LYS A 32 2.69 -17.06 13.25
N GLY A 33 2.88 -15.75 13.21
CA GLY A 33 2.63 -14.85 14.33
C GLY A 33 3.72 -14.89 15.41
N ASP A 34 4.90 -15.44 15.09
CA ASP A 34 6.02 -15.52 16.03
C ASP A 34 6.65 -14.14 16.27
N LYS A 35 6.71 -13.30 15.22
CA LYS A 35 7.25 -11.94 15.24
C LYS A 35 6.47 -11.01 14.32
N ILE A 36 6.43 -9.73 14.69
CA ILE A 36 5.91 -8.66 13.82
C ILE A 36 6.98 -8.30 12.78
N GLY A 37 6.64 -8.46 11.50
CA GLY A 37 7.53 -8.16 10.39
C GLY A 37 7.34 -6.74 9.87
N PHE A 38 8.44 -6.01 9.71
CA PHE A 38 8.46 -4.69 9.09
C PHE A 38 8.96 -4.79 7.65
N LEU A 39 8.08 -4.46 6.72
CA LEU A 39 8.43 -4.22 5.32
C LEU A 39 8.66 -2.71 5.16
N LEU A 40 9.88 -2.31 4.84
CA LEU A 40 10.20 -0.90 4.67
C LEU A 40 9.64 -0.37 3.35
N ALA A 41 8.83 0.68 3.45
CA ALA A 41 8.21 1.37 2.32
C ALA A 41 8.67 2.84 2.29
N LEU A 42 8.77 3.37 1.09
CA LEU A 42 9.07 4.77 0.82
C LEU A 42 7.81 5.49 0.35
N GLU A 43 7.34 6.47 1.12
CA GLU A 43 6.17 7.26 0.76
C GLU A 43 6.58 8.50 -0.04
N GLY A 44 6.54 8.36 -1.37
CA GLY A 44 7.01 9.35 -2.34
C GLY A 44 8.45 9.08 -2.76
N SER A 45 8.76 9.42 -4.03
CA SER A 45 10.06 9.18 -4.66
C SER A 45 10.97 10.42 -4.71
N TYR A 46 10.60 11.50 -4.00
CA TYR A 46 11.28 12.81 -4.04
C TYR A 46 12.69 12.83 -3.44
N MET A 47 13.09 11.76 -2.76
CA MET A 47 14.43 11.53 -2.21
C MET A 47 15.36 10.77 -3.17
N LEU A 48 14.83 10.27 -4.29
CA LEU A 48 15.65 9.70 -5.36
C LEU A 48 16.10 10.85 -6.27
N GLU A 49 17.41 11.12 -6.31
CA GLU A 49 17.98 12.08 -7.24
C GLU A 49 17.96 11.52 -8.67
N ASP A 50 18.19 10.21 -8.84
CA ASP A 50 18.06 9.48 -10.10
C ASP A 50 17.46 8.07 -9.88
N VAL A 51 17.32 7.28 -10.96
CA VAL A 51 16.72 5.94 -10.86
C VAL A 51 17.64 4.98 -10.12
N GLU A 52 18.95 5.16 -10.25
CA GLU A 52 19.99 4.34 -9.65
C GLU A 52 19.99 4.40 -8.13
N ASP A 53 19.59 5.53 -7.52
CA ASP A 53 19.39 5.64 -6.08
C ASP A 53 18.46 4.57 -5.51
N LEU A 54 17.52 4.05 -6.32
CA LEU A 54 16.63 2.97 -5.90
C LEU A 54 17.41 1.73 -5.43
N TRP A 55 18.58 1.45 -6.02
CA TRP A 55 19.47 0.38 -5.57
C TRP A 55 19.98 0.62 -4.15
N ILE A 56 20.32 1.85 -3.80
CA ILE A 56 20.81 2.19 -2.45
C ILE A 56 19.71 1.88 -1.43
N TYR A 57 18.49 2.35 -1.68
CA TYR A 57 17.36 2.11 -0.79
C TYR A 57 16.97 0.64 -0.70
N TYR A 58 17.06 -0.10 -1.81
CA TYR A 58 16.87 -1.55 -1.82
C TYR A 58 17.85 -2.27 -0.88
N ASN A 59 19.14 -1.92 -0.93
CA ASN A 59 20.16 -2.50 -0.05
C ASN A 59 19.97 -2.08 1.41
N LEU A 60 19.36 -0.92 1.67
CA LEU A 60 18.90 -0.50 3.00
C LEU A 60 17.59 -1.18 3.45
N GLY A 61 17.12 -2.19 2.70
CA GLY A 61 15.98 -3.02 3.07
C GLY A 61 14.62 -2.53 2.61
N VAL A 62 14.55 -1.47 1.78
CA VAL A 62 13.28 -1.02 1.19
C VAL A 62 12.74 -2.07 0.22
N ARG A 63 11.44 -2.34 0.30
CA ARG A 63 10.71 -3.30 -0.54
C ARG A 63 9.45 -2.74 -1.19
N SER A 64 9.07 -1.50 -0.87
CA SER A 64 7.96 -0.78 -1.53
C SER A 64 8.33 0.67 -1.80
N LEU A 65 7.88 1.20 -2.93
CA LEU A 65 8.08 2.58 -3.36
C LEU A 65 6.77 3.19 -3.87
N GLN A 66 6.30 4.22 -3.19
CA GLN A 66 5.22 5.08 -3.65
C GLN A 66 5.78 6.19 -4.54
N LEU A 67 5.17 6.41 -5.70
CA LEU A 67 5.74 7.32 -6.72
C LEU A 67 5.62 8.80 -6.35
N THR A 68 4.56 9.18 -5.66
CA THR A 68 4.26 10.57 -5.32
C THR A 68 3.84 10.69 -3.87
N TRP A 69 3.66 11.92 -3.39
CA TRP A 69 2.85 12.20 -2.21
C TRP A 69 1.77 13.20 -2.64
N ASN A 70 1.35 14.13 -1.77
CA ASN A 70 0.43 15.23 -2.13
C ASN A 70 1.03 16.26 -3.11
N PHE A 71 2.19 15.99 -3.68
CA PHE A 71 2.84 16.79 -4.70
C PHE A 71 3.51 15.87 -5.73
N ASP A 72 3.72 16.43 -6.92
CA ASP A 72 4.36 15.75 -8.04
C ASP A 72 5.82 15.42 -7.71
N SER A 73 6.29 14.27 -8.15
CA SER A 73 7.71 13.95 -8.16
C SER A 73 8.29 14.23 -9.55
N ARG A 74 9.62 14.12 -9.71
CA ARG A 74 10.24 14.14 -11.05
C ARG A 74 9.81 12.96 -11.94
N TYR A 75 9.20 11.93 -11.33
CA TYR A 75 8.83 10.68 -11.97
C TYR A 75 7.36 10.61 -12.36
N ALA A 76 6.46 11.30 -11.63
CA ALA A 76 5.03 11.13 -11.80
C ALA A 76 4.18 12.29 -11.28
N ALA A 77 3.01 12.47 -11.89
CA ALA A 77 1.95 13.37 -11.42
C ALA A 77 1.20 12.78 -10.21
N SER A 78 0.99 13.62 -9.20
CA SER A 78 0.22 13.29 -7.99
C SER A 78 -1.28 13.54 -8.18
N CYS A 79 -2.10 13.00 -7.27
CA CYS A 79 -3.54 13.24 -7.25
C CYS A 79 -3.92 14.71 -7.05
N LEU A 80 -3.00 15.53 -6.52
CA LEU A 80 -3.18 16.98 -6.36
C LEU A 80 -2.47 17.79 -7.46
N SER A 81 -1.93 17.13 -8.49
CA SER A 81 -1.29 17.83 -9.60
C SER A 81 -2.28 18.76 -10.28
N THR A 82 -1.79 19.95 -10.66
CA THR A 82 -2.59 20.88 -11.48
C THR A 82 -2.81 20.33 -12.88
N LYS A 83 -1.89 19.51 -13.39
CA LYS A 83 -1.99 18.86 -14.70
C LYS A 83 -1.62 17.39 -14.56
N ASP A 84 -2.60 16.52 -14.78
CA ASP A 84 -2.37 15.07 -14.80
C ASP A 84 -1.62 14.65 -16.08
N TYR A 85 -0.28 14.68 -16.03
CA TYR A 85 0.58 14.27 -17.13
C TYR A 85 1.02 12.80 -17.06
N GLY A 86 0.58 12.04 -16.06
CA GLY A 86 0.98 10.65 -15.87
C GLY A 86 2.44 10.50 -15.45
N LEU A 87 3.14 9.54 -16.05
CA LEU A 87 4.56 9.28 -15.86
C LEU A 87 5.43 10.21 -16.73
N THR A 88 6.61 10.53 -16.22
CA THR A 88 7.70 11.06 -17.05
C THR A 88 8.51 9.92 -17.68
N GLY A 89 9.42 10.24 -18.59
CA GLY A 89 10.36 9.25 -19.14
C GLY A 89 11.21 8.56 -18.06
N ASP A 90 11.77 9.36 -17.14
CA ASP A 90 12.47 8.84 -15.95
C ASP A 90 11.52 7.99 -15.08
N GLY A 91 10.23 8.36 -15.02
CA GLY A 91 9.21 7.59 -14.33
C GLY A 91 9.03 6.19 -14.92
N GLU A 92 8.94 6.07 -16.25
CA GLU A 92 8.89 4.76 -16.89
C GLU A 92 10.13 3.91 -16.60
N GLU A 93 11.31 4.52 -16.58
CA GLU A 93 12.56 3.84 -16.24
C GLU A 93 12.57 3.36 -14.80
N LEU A 94 12.10 4.19 -13.86
CA LEU A 94 11.95 3.83 -12.44
C LEU A 94 11.03 2.62 -12.24
N ILE A 95 9.91 2.54 -12.98
CA ILE A 95 9.00 1.37 -12.94
C ILE A 95 9.71 0.10 -13.40
N ARG A 96 10.54 0.19 -14.46
CA ARG A 96 11.30 -0.96 -14.97
C ARG A 96 12.35 -1.42 -13.96
N GLU A 97 13.06 -0.50 -13.32
CA GLU A 97 14.07 -0.86 -12.33
C GLU A 97 13.43 -1.42 -11.05
N ALA A 98 12.31 -0.84 -10.58
CA ALA A 98 11.54 -1.40 -9.48
C ALA A 98 11.07 -2.84 -9.76
N ASN A 99 10.52 -3.11 -10.95
CA ASN A 99 10.14 -4.46 -11.36
C ASN A 99 11.32 -5.45 -11.43
N LYS A 100 12.51 -4.99 -11.83
CA LYS A 100 13.72 -5.81 -11.89
C LYS A 100 14.20 -6.19 -10.49
N LEU A 101 14.18 -5.24 -9.55
CA LEU A 101 14.52 -5.46 -8.14
C LEU A 101 13.44 -6.22 -7.36
N GLY A 102 12.21 -6.25 -7.88
CA GLY A 102 11.04 -6.73 -7.15
C GLY A 102 10.55 -5.72 -6.11
N ILE A 103 10.87 -4.44 -6.23
CA ILE A 103 10.26 -3.42 -5.36
C ILE A 103 8.79 -3.28 -5.76
N ILE A 104 7.93 -3.36 -4.75
CA ILE A 104 6.49 -3.17 -4.90
C ILE A 104 6.24 -1.71 -5.25
N ILE A 105 5.60 -1.47 -6.39
CA ILE A 105 5.18 -0.12 -6.78
C ILE A 105 3.86 0.18 -6.08
N ASP A 106 3.83 1.32 -5.42
CA ASP A 106 2.68 1.84 -4.70
C ASP A 106 2.14 3.11 -5.36
N LEU A 107 0.82 3.13 -5.58
CA LEU A 107 0.12 4.15 -6.33
C LEU A 107 -0.73 5.08 -5.46
N ALA A 108 -0.76 4.88 -4.14
CA ALA A 108 -1.38 5.87 -3.27
C ALA A 108 -0.78 7.27 -3.53
N HIS A 109 -1.62 8.30 -3.44
CA HIS A 109 -1.32 9.69 -3.83
C HIS A 109 -1.02 9.96 -5.32
N SER A 110 -1.02 8.96 -6.20
CA SER A 110 -0.78 9.18 -7.64
C SER A 110 -2.01 9.70 -8.36
N SER A 111 -1.83 10.44 -9.45
CA SER A 111 -2.92 10.87 -10.33
C SER A 111 -3.57 9.69 -11.06
N LYS A 112 -4.71 9.94 -11.73
CA LYS A 112 -5.40 8.88 -12.48
C LYS A 112 -4.55 8.40 -13.67
N ASN A 113 -3.95 9.29 -14.45
CA ASN A 113 -3.13 8.85 -15.59
C ASN A 113 -1.88 8.10 -15.10
N THR A 114 -1.24 8.53 -14.00
CA THR A 114 -0.12 7.80 -13.40
C THR A 114 -0.54 6.36 -13.04
N HIS A 115 -1.72 6.17 -12.43
CA HIS A 115 -2.22 4.82 -12.16
C HIS A 115 -2.33 3.97 -13.44
N LEU A 116 -3.01 4.50 -14.46
CA LEU A 116 -3.28 3.76 -15.70
C LEU A 116 -2.00 3.41 -16.47
N GLU A 117 -1.05 4.34 -16.53
CA GLU A 117 0.23 4.14 -17.22
C GLU A 117 1.12 3.13 -16.47
N VAL A 118 1.21 3.22 -15.15
CA VAL A 118 1.93 2.23 -14.34
C VAL A 118 1.28 0.85 -14.46
N LEU A 119 -0.05 0.76 -14.41
CA LEU A 119 -0.76 -0.51 -14.57
C LEU A 119 -0.55 -1.11 -15.97
N SER A 120 -0.42 -0.27 -17.00
CA SER A 120 -0.07 -0.70 -18.35
C SER A 120 1.37 -1.24 -18.41
N LEU A 121 2.32 -0.51 -17.82
CA LEU A 121 3.77 -0.75 -17.92
C LEU A 121 4.30 -1.86 -16.99
N SER A 122 3.80 -1.92 -15.76
CA SER A 122 4.31 -2.85 -14.74
C SER A 122 4.03 -4.31 -15.10
N LYS A 123 5.06 -5.15 -14.93
CA LYS A 123 5.04 -6.59 -15.13
C LYS A 123 4.67 -7.36 -13.86
N LEU A 124 4.69 -6.69 -12.71
CA LEU A 124 4.30 -7.25 -11.40
C LEU A 124 3.06 -6.55 -10.87
N PRO A 125 2.26 -7.20 -10.02
CA PRO A 125 1.12 -6.54 -9.40
C PRO A 125 1.56 -5.32 -8.59
N VAL A 126 0.77 -4.25 -8.68
CA VAL A 126 0.99 -3.03 -7.89
C VAL A 126 0.11 -3.04 -6.65
N ILE A 127 0.42 -2.16 -5.71
CA ILE A 127 -0.50 -1.82 -4.64
C ILE A 127 -0.96 -0.37 -4.82
N ASN A 128 -2.15 -0.07 -4.34
CA ASN A 128 -2.46 1.26 -3.82
C ASN A 128 -2.65 1.06 -2.32
N SER A 129 -1.62 1.31 -1.53
CA SER A 129 -1.55 0.99 -0.09
C SER A 129 -2.68 1.60 0.74
N HIS A 130 -3.14 2.82 0.43
CA HIS A 130 -4.13 3.54 1.24
C HIS A 130 -4.96 4.54 0.40
N SER A 131 -6.13 4.12 -0.08
CA SER A 131 -7.14 5.01 -0.72
C SER A 131 -8.55 4.43 -0.55
N ASN A 132 -9.59 5.25 -0.81
CA ASN A 132 -11.00 4.84 -0.75
C ASN A 132 -11.74 5.08 -2.08
N PRO A 133 -12.96 4.53 -2.26
CA PRO A 133 -13.75 4.74 -3.48
C PRO A 133 -14.26 6.17 -3.64
N LYS A 134 -13.96 6.79 -4.79
CA LYS A 134 -14.39 8.16 -5.12
C LYS A 134 -15.89 8.27 -5.32
N LYS A 135 -16.56 7.17 -5.68
CA LYS A 135 -18.01 7.07 -5.77
C LYS A 135 -18.71 7.40 -4.45
N LEU A 136 -18.10 7.02 -3.32
CA LEU A 136 -18.66 7.24 -1.98
C LEU A 136 -18.28 8.62 -1.43
N PHE A 137 -17.06 9.07 -1.69
CA PHE A 137 -16.63 10.42 -1.35
C PHE A 137 -15.68 10.98 -2.40
N ASN A 138 -16.15 12.00 -3.12
CA ASN A 138 -15.42 12.57 -4.25
C ASN A 138 -14.37 13.58 -3.78
N VAL A 139 -13.17 13.07 -3.50
CA VAL A 139 -11.96 13.86 -3.23
C VAL A 139 -10.79 13.32 -4.05
N ALA A 140 -9.78 14.16 -4.27
CA ALA A 140 -8.62 13.81 -5.09
C ALA A 140 -7.90 12.53 -4.63
N ARG A 141 -7.86 12.25 -3.32
CA ARG A 141 -7.23 11.04 -2.78
C ARG A 141 -7.99 9.74 -3.02
N ASN A 142 -9.26 9.80 -3.42
CA ASN A 142 -10.08 8.63 -3.63
C ASN A 142 -10.07 8.18 -5.10
N LEU A 143 -10.16 6.87 -5.32
CA LEU A 143 -9.96 6.23 -6.62
C LEU A 143 -11.26 6.10 -7.42
N ASP A 144 -11.17 6.37 -8.72
CA ASP A 144 -12.24 6.10 -9.69
C ASP A 144 -12.43 4.59 -9.88
N ASP A 145 -13.66 4.14 -10.16
CA ASP A 145 -13.99 2.72 -10.36
C ASP A 145 -13.17 2.08 -11.50
N GLU A 146 -12.83 2.86 -12.54
CA GLU A 146 -11.96 2.42 -13.64
C GLU A 146 -10.56 2.01 -13.15
N VAL A 147 -10.01 2.72 -12.16
CA VAL A 147 -8.70 2.38 -11.57
C VAL A 147 -8.81 1.08 -10.78
N TYR A 148 -9.90 0.85 -10.05
CA TYR A 148 -10.14 -0.42 -9.36
C TYR A 148 -10.22 -1.60 -10.34
N GLU A 149 -10.89 -1.46 -11.48
CA GLU A 149 -10.96 -2.53 -12.49
C GLU A 149 -9.59 -2.84 -13.08
N GLU A 150 -8.76 -1.83 -13.36
CA GLU A 150 -7.42 -2.04 -13.89
C GLU A 150 -6.48 -2.68 -12.85
N ILE A 151 -6.55 -2.26 -11.59
CA ILE A 151 -5.80 -2.90 -10.48
C ILE A 151 -6.22 -4.36 -10.36
N LYS A 152 -7.52 -4.67 -10.38
CA LYS A 152 -8.05 -6.03 -10.33
C LYS A 152 -7.55 -6.87 -11.50
N ARG A 153 -7.63 -6.35 -12.72
CA ARG A 153 -7.15 -7.01 -13.94
C ARG A 153 -5.66 -7.36 -13.85
N LYS A 154 -4.87 -6.48 -13.23
CA LYS A 154 -3.43 -6.67 -12.98
C LYS A 154 -3.12 -7.42 -11.69
N LYS A 155 -4.14 -7.97 -11.02
CA LYS A 155 -4.04 -8.71 -9.75
C LYS A 155 -3.38 -7.89 -8.64
N GLY A 156 -3.44 -6.57 -8.71
CA GLY A 156 -3.01 -5.68 -7.63
C GLY A 156 -4.01 -5.66 -6.49
N ILE A 157 -3.74 -4.84 -5.49
CA ILE A 157 -4.61 -4.67 -4.32
C ILE A 157 -4.77 -3.18 -3.96
N VAL A 158 -5.86 -2.85 -3.27
CA VAL A 158 -6.13 -1.54 -2.71
C VAL A 158 -6.34 -1.68 -1.21
N GLY A 159 -5.49 -1.02 -0.42
CA GLY A 159 -5.70 -0.89 1.00
C GLY A 159 -6.73 0.18 1.30
N ASN A 160 -7.83 -0.20 1.93
CA ASN A 160 -8.85 0.75 2.38
C ASN A 160 -8.30 1.59 3.52
N ILE A 161 -8.32 2.91 3.33
CA ILE A 161 -7.81 3.90 4.28
C ILE A 161 -8.90 4.34 5.26
N PHE A 162 -8.50 4.72 6.48
CA PHE A 162 -9.44 5.10 7.54
C PHE A 162 -9.76 6.60 7.56
N CYS A 163 -9.30 7.38 6.58
CA CYS A 163 -9.72 8.77 6.36
C CYS A 163 -10.29 8.92 4.95
N PHE A 164 -10.64 10.15 4.54
CA PHE A 164 -11.34 10.39 3.25
C PHE A 164 -12.65 9.58 3.11
N LEU A 165 -13.39 9.46 4.22
CA LEU A 165 -14.63 8.69 4.32
C LEU A 165 -15.89 9.52 3.99
N GLY A 166 -15.78 10.84 4.00
CA GLY A 166 -16.88 11.78 3.80
C GLY A 166 -17.41 12.34 5.12
N ASN A 167 -18.74 12.47 5.25
CA ASN A 167 -19.36 13.22 6.35
C ASN A 167 -19.35 12.51 7.71
N LYS A 168 -19.06 11.21 7.77
CA LYS A 168 -19.01 10.42 9.01
C LYS A 168 -17.71 9.63 9.06
N GLU A 169 -16.98 9.78 10.16
CA GLU A 169 -15.71 9.09 10.40
C GLU A 169 -15.91 8.08 11.52
N ASP A 170 -16.56 6.97 11.19
CA ASP A 170 -16.78 5.85 12.11
C ASP A 170 -16.54 4.49 11.45
N ILE A 171 -16.42 3.45 12.27
CA ILE A 171 -16.17 2.07 11.83
C ILE A 171 -17.24 1.54 10.84
N ASN A 172 -18.48 2.02 10.93
CA ASN A 172 -19.54 1.61 10.01
C ASN A 172 -19.31 2.20 8.62
N THR A 173 -18.85 3.46 8.55
CA THR A 173 -18.51 4.11 7.29
C THR A 173 -17.28 3.46 6.65
N VAL A 174 -16.27 3.08 7.45
CA VAL A 174 -15.14 2.27 6.95
C VAL A 174 -15.65 0.94 6.37
N ALA A 175 -16.57 0.25 7.06
CA ALA A 175 -17.16 -0.98 6.55
C ALA A 175 -17.94 -0.77 5.25
N ASP A 176 -18.65 0.36 5.09
CA ASP A 176 -19.37 0.70 3.85
C ASP A 176 -18.40 0.85 2.67
N HIS A 177 -17.24 1.49 2.88
CA HIS A 177 -16.21 1.65 1.85
C HIS A 177 -15.57 0.32 1.46
N ILE A 178 -15.25 -0.54 2.42
CA ILE A 178 -14.71 -1.89 2.16
C ILE A 178 -15.75 -2.74 1.41
N LEU A 179 -17.01 -2.73 1.84
CA LEU A 179 -18.08 -3.51 1.20
C LEU A 179 -18.38 -3.02 -0.21
N TYR A 180 -18.26 -1.71 -0.48
CA TYR A 180 -18.37 -1.21 -1.84
C TYR A 180 -17.31 -1.83 -2.76
N VAL A 181 -16.03 -1.84 -2.34
CA VAL A 181 -14.97 -2.44 -3.16
C VAL A 181 -15.19 -3.94 -3.31
N TYR A 182 -15.49 -4.64 -2.21
CA TYR A 182 -15.75 -6.08 -2.20
C TYR A 182 -16.91 -6.48 -3.13
N ASN A 183 -18.03 -5.76 -3.10
CA ASN A 183 -19.22 -6.11 -3.89
C ASN A 183 -19.06 -5.80 -5.38
N ASN A 184 -18.32 -4.75 -5.75
CA ASN A 184 -18.18 -4.34 -7.15
C ASN A 184 -16.95 -4.96 -7.84
N PHE A 185 -15.84 -5.10 -7.13
CA PHE A 185 -14.56 -5.54 -7.72
C PHE A 185 -14.11 -6.93 -7.24
N GLY A 186 -14.72 -7.44 -6.17
CA GLY A 186 -14.48 -8.77 -5.64
C GLY A 186 -13.48 -8.81 -4.47
N PRO A 187 -13.30 -10.00 -3.86
CA PRO A 187 -12.53 -10.15 -2.63
C PRO A 187 -11.01 -10.16 -2.82
N ASP A 188 -10.48 -10.31 -4.03
CA ASP A 188 -9.04 -10.53 -4.26
C ASP A 188 -8.23 -9.23 -4.40
N ILE A 189 -8.91 -8.08 -4.43
CA ILE A 189 -8.33 -6.74 -4.54
C ILE A 189 -8.30 -5.99 -3.19
N ILE A 190 -9.13 -6.36 -2.21
CA ILE A 190 -9.23 -5.62 -0.95
C ILE A 190 -8.06 -5.90 -0.02
N ALA A 191 -7.59 -4.87 0.69
CA ALA A 191 -6.60 -4.96 1.76
C ALA A 191 -6.88 -3.87 2.82
N LEU A 192 -6.14 -3.89 3.93
CA LEU A 192 -6.17 -2.82 4.93
C LEU A 192 -5.01 -1.85 4.74
N GLY A 193 -5.32 -0.55 4.73
CA GLY A 193 -4.38 0.55 4.55
C GLY A 193 -4.61 1.66 5.57
N THR A 194 -4.58 1.31 6.86
CA THR A 194 -5.17 2.11 7.96
C THR A 194 -4.70 3.56 8.07
N ASP A 195 -3.44 3.82 7.70
CA ASP A 195 -2.77 5.12 7.87
C ASP A 195 -2.61 5.59 9.35
N TYR A 196 -2.69 4.69 10.34
CA TYR A 196 -2.72 5.02 11.78
C TYR A 196 -1.65 6.02 12.28
N PHE A 197 -0.45 6.04 11.69
CA PHE A 197 0.62 6.97 12.06
C PHE A 197 0.85 8.10 11.03
N GLY A 198 0.09 8.11 9.92
CA GLY A 198 0.11 9.15 8.89
C GLY A 198 -1.12 10.07 8.90
N LEU A 199 -2.09 9.82 9.80
CA LEU A 199 -3.21 10.72 10.12
C LEU A 199 -2.73 12.02 10.81
N ILE A 200 -1.93 12.82 10.12
CA ILE A 200 -1.49 14.13 10.58
C ILE A 200 -2.70 15.06 10.57
N ASP A 201 -2.98 15.70 11.71
CA ASP A 201 -4.10 16.64 11.91
C ASP A 201 -5.51 16.06 11.76
N THR A 202 -5.65 14.73 11.71
CA THR A 202 -6.95 14.04 11.73
C THR A 202 -6.98 12.91 12.76
N LYS A 203 -8.18 12.54 13.21
CA LYS A 203 -8.36 11.46 14.18
C LYS A 203 -8.74 10.18 13.43
N ALA A 204 -8.31 9.04 13.97
CA ALA A 204 -8.83 7.78 13.52
C ALA A 204 -10.37 7.72 13.71
N PRO A 205 -11.11 7.00 12.84
CA PRO A 205 -12.55 6.87 12.94
C PRO A 205 -12.99 6.35 14.31
N LYS A 206 -14.17 6.80 14.75
CA LYS A 206 -14.79 6.28 15.97
C LYS A 206 -14.99 4.77 15.89
N GLY A 207 -14.53 4.04 16.90
CA GLY A 207 -14.51 2.57 16.96
C GLY A 207 -13.30 1.93 16.27
N LEU A 208 -12.37 2.73 15.74
CA LEU A 208 -11.11 2.29 15.15
C LEU A 208 -9.96 3.16 15.65
N GLU A 209 -9.97 3.57 16.93
CA GLU A 209 -8.99 4.50 17.48
C GLU A 209 -7.55 3.97 17.45
N ASP A 210 -7.38 2.64 17.49
CA ASP A 210 -6.08 1.97 17.39
C ASP A 210 -6.24 0.54 16.82
N ILE A 211 -5.10 -0.10 16.53
CA ILE A 211 -5.06 -1.42 15.89
C ILE A 211 -5.76 -2.54 16.69
N THR A 212 -5.94 -2.39 18.01
CA THR A 212 -6.62 -3.39 18.84
C THR A 212 -8.12 -3.50 18.51
N LYS A 213 -8.67 -2.49 17.82
CA LYS A 213 -10.07 -2.41 17.42
C LYS A 213 -10.39 -3.08 16.08
N ILE A 214 -9.38 -3.56 15.34
CA ILE A 214 -9.59 -4.07 13.98
C ILE A 214 -10.55 -5.28 13.93
N ASN A 215 -10.61 -6.09 14.99
CA ASN A 215 -11.52 -7.22 15.08
C ASN A 215 -13.00 -6.78 15.14
N GLU A 216 -13.29 -5.59 15.67
CA GLU A 216 -14.66 -5.04 15.68
C GLU A 216 -15.13 -4.76 14.24
N LEU A 217 -14.23 -4.26 13.38
CA LEU A 217 -14.49 -4.06 11.95
C LEU A 217 -14.75 -5.39 11.24
N PHE A 218 -13.92 -6.41 11.49
CA PHE A 218 -14.13 -7.74 10.90
C PHE A 218 -15.48 -8.34 11.29
N GLN A 219 -15.89 -8.20 12.55
CA GLN A 219 -17.20 -8.67 13.00
C GLN A 219 -18.35 -7.93 12.30
N ILE A 220 -18.23 -6.62 12.09
CA ILE A 220 -19.21 -5.84 11.32
C ILE A 220 -19.31 -6.35 9.88
N LEU A 221 -18.17 -6.58 9.22
CA LEU A 221 -18.14 -7.09 7.85
C LEU A 221 -18.75 -8.49 7.73
N LEU A 222 -18.45 -9.40 8.66
CA LEU A 222 -19.06 -10.73 8.75
C LEU A 222 -20.58 -10.64 8.92
N ASN A 223 -21.05 -9.81 9.86
CA ASN A 223 -22.48 -9.59 10.11
C ASN A 223 -23.20 -8.99 8.90
N ARG A 224 -22.47 -8.30 8.02
CA ARG A 224 -22.96 -7.70 6.78
C ARG A 224 -22.77 -8.61 5.56
N GLY A 225 -22.43 -9.88 5.76
CA GLY A 225 -22.45 -10.91 4.71
C GLY A 225 -21.13 -11.15 3.99
N MET A 226 -20.02 -10.56 4.45
CA MET A 226 -18.69 -10.96 3.97
C MET A 226 -18.35 -12.36 4.48
N LYS A 227 -17.75 -13.19 3.63
CA LYS A 227 -17.34 -14.56 4.03
C LYS A 227 -16.11 -14.50 4.91
N GLU A 228 -16.01 -15.44 5.86
CA GLU A 228 -14.83 -15.58 6.73
C GLU A 228 -13.54 -15.77 5.93
N SER A 229 -13.58 -16.56 4.85
CA SER A 229 -12.43 -16.73 3.94
C SER A 229 -11.99 -15.42 3.27
N ASP A 230 -12.91 -14.49 3.04
CA ASP A 230 -12.62 -13.20 2.41
C ASP A 230 -12.19 -12.15 3.46
N ILE A 231 -12.57 -12.31 4.74
CA ILE A 231 -11.98 -11.55 5.85
C ILE A 231 -10.48 -11.85 5.96
N GLU A 232 -10.06 -13.11 5.85
CA GLU A 232 -8.62 -13.44 5.84
C GLU A 232 -7.87 -12.82 4.65
N LYS A 233 -8.55 -12.69 3.50
CA LYS A 233 -8.02 -11.99 2.32
C LYS A 233 -7.80 -10.51 2.58
N LEU A 234 -8.82 -9.85 3.13
CA LEU A 234 -8.76 -8.45 3.57
C LEU A 234 -7.65 -8.23 4.61
N ALA A 235 -7.58 -9.13 5.60
CA ALA A 235 -6.67 -9.01 6.73
C ALA A 235 -5.20 -9.16 6.32
N TYR A 236 -4.87 -10.14 5.48
CA TYR A 236 -3.48 -10.33 5.05
C TYR A 236 -3.27 -11.12 3.76
N LYS A 237 -4.13 -12.09 3.37
CA LYS A 237 -3.78 -13.01 2.27
C LYS A 237 -3.61 -12.31 0.93
N ASN A 238 -4.34 -11.23 0.67
CA ASN A 238 -4.18 -10.45 -0.57
C ASN A 238 -2.86 -9.68 -0.59
N ALA A 239 -2.50 -9.01 0.51
CA ALA A 239 -1.20 -8.35 0.65
C ALA A 239 -0.06 -9.36 0.55
N LEU A 240 -0.18 -10.50 1.24
CA LEU A 240 0.80 -11.57 1.20
C LEU A 240 0.99 -12.13 -0.21
N ARG A 241 -0.08 -12.30 -0.99
CA ARG A 241 0.00 -12.74 -2.39
C ARG A 241 0.86 -11.78 -3.22
N VAL A 242 0.60 -10.48 -3.14
CA VAL A 242 1.38 -9.49 -3.87
C VAL A 242 2.83 -9.49 -3.40
N ILE A 243 3.06 -9.48 -2.08
CA ILE A 243 4.41 -9.54 -1.51
C ILE A 243 5.17 -10.77 -2.03
N LYS A 244 4.54 -11.96 -2.08
CA LYS A 244 5.17 -13.18 -2.60
C LYS A 244 5.51 -13.12 -4.09
N GLU A 245 4.69 -12.47 -4.91
CA GLU A 245 4.99 -12.31 -6.35
C GLU A 245 6.22 -11.44 -6.59
N HIS A 246 6.53 -10.55 -5.65
CA HIS A 246 7.71 -9.68 -5.66
C HIS A 246 8.92 -10.33 -4.98
N SER A 247 8.73 -11.01 -3.84
CA SER A 247 9.80 -11.55 -2.99
C SER A 247 10.66 -12.61 -3.66
N VAL A 248 10.15 -13.30 -4.69
CA VAL A 248 10.95 -14.23 -5.52
C VAL A 248 12.12 -13.55 -6.23
N ARG A 249 12.11 -12.22 -6.35
CA ARG A 249 13.21 -11.40 -6.88
C ARG A 249 14.04 -10.75 -5.78
N TRP A 250 13.57 -10.81 -4.54
CA TRP A 250 14.34 -10.30 -3.41
C TRP A 250 15.51 -11.22 -3.16
N SER A 251 16.69 -10.68 -3.40
CA SER A 251 17.92 -11.42 -3.24
C SER A 251 18.65 -10.89 -2.02
N SER A 252 19.32 -11.80 -1.31
CA SER A 252 20.13 -11.43 -0.17
C SER A 252 21.43 -10.82 -0.70
N PHE A 253 21.57 -9.49 -0.68
CA PHE A 253 22.84 -8.85 -1.07
C PHE A 253 23.24 -7.72 -0.13
N LEU A 254 24.54 -7.77 0.20
CA LEU A 254 25.39 -6.82 0.93
C LEU A 254 24.80 -6.22 2.22
N LEU A 255 24.78 -7.04 3.27
CA LEU A 255 25.39 -6.72 4.57
C LEU A 255 26.04 -7.98 5.14
#